data_AF-A0A2G3EAQ3-F1
#
_entry.id   AF-A0A2G3EAQ3-F1
#
_cell.length_a   1.000
_cell.length_b   1.000
_cell.length_c   1.000
_cell.angle_alpha   90.00
_cell.angle_beta   90.00
_cell.angle_gamma   90.00
#
_symmetry.space_group_name_H-M   'P 1'
#
loop_
_entity.id
_entity.type
_entity.pdbx_description
1 polymer ?
#
loop_
_entity_poly.entity_id
_entity_poly.type
_entity_poly.pdbx_seq_one_letter_code
_entity_poly.pdbx_strand_id
1 'polypeptide(L)'
;MLIKREGIVMKEKRRLYLDISKGIGMLLVVIGHCVNKDTLLHNWIFSFHMPLFFCISGYCFRLDKYNSFKNIMVDKAKRLLVPYILFSLLGLFISLLIPRWRQQVDIQGILVDIYTGYPKLSHITSTWFLISLFLCMVIWWTINYLFKNYLIRIGFIILSGSIGAVISKMHEVVNVVSASEKTINLPGGRLPLTIDASFTAFVFFAIGNVLRVNKNNKALEDKRYHTLLVGMISLGVNIVVSLFLNSRVNIHGCMEGNT
;
A
#
# COMPACT_ATOMS: atom_id res chain seq x y z
N MET A 1 -33.90 44.45 6.03
CA MET A 1 -34.44 43.23 6.65
C MET A 1 -33.64 42.04 6.13
N LEU A 2 -32.82 41.42 6.98
CA LEU A 2 -31.84 40.39 6.63
C LEU A 2 -32.52 39.02 6.54
N ILE A 3 -32.50 38.37 5.38
CA ILE A 3 -32.80 36.93 5.27
C ILE A 3 -31.46 36.19 5.15
N LYS A 4 -31.00 35.68 6.29
CA LYS A 4 -29.82 34.82 6.44
C LYS A 4 -30.21 33.42 5.93
N ARG A 5 -29.82 33.06 4.71
CA ARG A 5 -29.93 31.67 4.23
C ARG A 5 -28.95 30.81 5.03
N GLU A 6 -29.48 29.98 5.91
CA GLU A 6 -28.72 28.96 6.61
C GLU A 6 -28.14 27.97 5.60
N GLY A 7 -26.83 28.06 5.39
CA GLY A 7 -26.07 27.05 4.68
C GLY A 7 -25.99 25.80 5.55
N ILE A 8 -26.88 24.84 5.30
CA ILE A 8 -26.74 23.49 5.85
C ILE A 8 -25.46 22.90 5.25
N VAL A 9 -24.36 22.95 5.99
CA VAL A 9 -23.16 22.19 5.70
C VAL A 9 -23.54 20.72 5.85
N MET A 10 -23.88 20.06 4.75
CA MET A 10 -24.10 18.62 4.70
C MET A 10 -22.80 17.91 5.06
N LYS A 11 -22.63 17.64 6.36
CA LYS A 11 -21.47 16.91 6.90
C LYS A 11 -21.43 15.55 6.19
N GLU A 12 -20.33 15.26 5.49
CA GLU A 12 -20.15 14.00 4.78
C GLU A 12 -20.40 12.85 5.78
N LYS A 13 -21.47 12.07 5.56
CA LYS A 13 -21.92 11.05 6.52
C LYS A 13 -20.79 10.03 6.72
N ARG A 14 -20.23 10.00 7.94
CA ARG A 14 -19.17 9.05 8.34
C ARG A 14 -19.63 7.63 8.00
N ARG A 15 -18.81 6.91 7.25
CA ARG A 15 -19.17 5.59 6.72
C ARG A 15 -18.70 4.52 7.67
N LEU A 16 -19.56 4.15 8.60
CA LEU A 16 -19.27 3.17 9.65
C LEU A 16 -18.67 1.88 9.10
N TYR A 17 -19.15 1.38 7.96
CA TYR A 17 -18.62 0.16 7.34
C TYR A 17 -17.14 0.28 6.93
N LEU A 18 -16.68 1.44 6.45
CA LEU A 18 -15.26 1.63 6.11
C LEU A 18 -14.37 1.64 7.36
N ASP A 19 -14.88 2.20 8.45
CA ASP A 19 -14.16 2.22 9.71
C ASP A 19 -14.07 0.81 10.32
N ILE A 20 -15.16 0.04 10.23
CA ILE A 20 -15.18 -1.38 10.63
C ILE A 20 -14.19 -2.19 9.79
N SER A 21 -14.20 -2.04 8.45
CA SER A 21 -13.27 -2.77 7.59
C SER A 21 -11.80 -2.45 7.90
N LYS A 22 -11.49 -1.19 8.21
CA LYS A 22 -10.14 -0.81 8.65
C LYS A 22 -9.78 -1.44 10.00
N GLY A 23 -10.71 -1.43 10.95
CA GLY A 23 -10.51 -2.06 12.26
C GLY A 23 -10.25 -3.57 12.14
N ILE A 24 -11.06 -4.28 11.35
CA ILE A 24 -10.85 -5.70 11.05
C ILE A 24 -9.49 -5.91 10.37
N GLY A 25 -9.15 -5.09 9.37
CA GLY A 25 -7.83 -5.12 8.72
C GLY A 25 -6.67 -4.95 9.70
N MET A 26 -6.80 -4.05 10.69
CA MET A 26 -5.76 -3.81 11.70
C MET A 26 -5.62 -5.01 12.65
N LEU A 27 -6.73 -5.62 13.07
CA LEU A 27 -6.69 -6.85 13.86
C LEU A 27 -5.99 -7.98 13.10
N LEU A 28 -6.25 -8.10 11.81
CA LEU A 28 -5.62 -9.11 10.96
C LEU A 28 -4.11 -8.89 10.81
N VAL A 29 -3.64 -7.63 10.75
CA VAL A 29 -2.20 -7.33 10.79
C VAL A 29 -1.57 -7.87 12.07
N VAL A 30 -2.20 -7.60 13.22
CA VAL A 30 -1.70 -8.08 14.52
C VAL A 30 -1.67 -9.61 14.55
N ILE A 31 -2.77 -10.27 14.18
CA ILE A 31 -2.86 -11.73 14.13
C ILE A 31 -1.80 -12.30 13.18
N GLY A 32 -1.63 -11.72 11.99
CA GLY A 32 -0.64 -12.16 11.01
C GLY A 32 0.79 -12.13 11.54
N HIS A 33 1.13 -11.15 12.39
CA HIS A 33 2.44 -11.08 13.04
C HIS A 33 2.59 -11.99 14.28
N CYS A 34 1.49 -12.48 14.85
CA CYS A 34 1.51 -13.41 15.99
C CYS A 34 1.51 -14.89 15.56
N VAL A 35 1.06 -15.20 14.34
CA VAL A 35 1.01 -16.56 13.80
C VAL A 35 2.36 -16.94 13.21
N ASN A 36 2.74 -18.21 13.32
CA ASN A 36 3.95 -18.74 12.69
C ASN A 36 3.97 -18.43 11.19
N LYS A 37 5.13 -17.97 10.72
CA LYS A 37 5.40 -17.79 9.29
C LYS A 37 5.14 -19.09 8.55
N ASP A 38 4.85 -18.98 7.26
CA ASP A 38 4.69 -20.13 6.36
C ASP A 38 3.45 -21.00 6.60
N THR A 39 2.64 -20.72 7.62
CA THR A 39 1.34 -21.37 7.81
C THR A 39 0.31 -20.89 6.79
N LEU A 40 -0.67 -21.76 6.48
CA LEU A 40 -1.80 -21.40 5.62
C LEU A 40 -2.51 -20.12 6.10
N LEU A 41 -2.69 -20.00 7.42
CA LEU A 41 -3.34 -18.83 8.02
C LEU A 41 -2.51 -17.55 7.85
N HIS A 42 -1.19 -17.60 8.10
CA HIS A 42 -0.29 -16.47 7.86
C HIS A 42 -0.36 -16.02 6.39
N ASN A 43 -0.23 -16.96 5.47
CA ASN A 43 -0.22 -16.66 4.04
C ASN A 43 -1.55 -16.09 3.56
N TRP A 44 -2.65 -16.67 4.04
CA TRP A 44 -3.98 -16.17 3.76
C TRP A 44 -4.16 -14.74 4.28
N ILE A 45 -3.80 -14.45 5.53
CA ILE A 45 -3.88 -13.09 6.09
C ILE A 45 -3.06 -12.10 5.26
N PHE A 46 -1.79 -12.41 4.97
CA PHE A 46 -0.88 -11.53 4.24
C PHE A 46 -1.32 -11.26 2.80
N SER A 47 -2.06 -12.18 2.20
CA SER A 47 -2.49 -12.05 0.83
C SER A 47 -3.57 -11.00 0.63
N PHE A 48 -4.43 -10.72 1.62
CA PHE A 48 -5.55 -9.79 1.43
C PHE A 48 -5.48 -8.49 2.24
N HIS A 49 -4.87 -8.48 3.43
CA HIS A 49 -5.01 -7.30 4.31
C HIS A 49 -4.32 -6.06 3.73
N MET A 50 -3.13 -6.19 3.14
CA MET A 50 -2.43 -5.05 2.50
C MET A 50 -3.17 -4.54 1.25
N PRO A 51 -3.59 -5.40 0.29
CA PRO A 51 -4.48 -4.97 -0.80
C PRO A 51 -5.73 -4.22 -0.30
N LEU A 52 -6.38 -4.74 0.75
CA LEU A 52 -7.57 -4.14 1.33
C LEU A 52 -7.31 -2.71 1.81
N PHE A 53 -6.20 -2.47 2.52
CA PHE A 53 -5.83 -1.13 2.97
C PHE A 53 -5.57 -0.16 1.82
N PHE A 54 -4.89 -0.60 0.75
CA PHE A 54 -4.68 0.22 -0.44
C PHE A 54 -6.00 0.54 -1.15
N CYS A 55 -6.86 -0.46 -1.37
CA CYS A 55 -8.20 -0.31 -1.93
C CYS A 55 -9.04 0.70 -1.13
N ILE A 56 -9.14 0.53 0.19
CA ILE A 56 -9.90 1.43 1.06
C ILE A 56 -9.31 2.85 1.01
N SER A 57 -7.99 2.97 0.98
CA SER A 57 -7.32 4.26 0.88
C SER A 57 -7.63 4.96 -0.43
N GLY A 58 -7.61 4.23 -1.55
CA GLY A 58 -8.03 4.71 -2.86
C GLY A 58 -9.49 5.14 -2.90
N TYR A 59 -10.38 4.34 -2.29
CA TYR A 59 -11.80 4.67 -2.16
C TYR A 59 -12.04 5.94 -1.35
N CYS A 60 -11.27 6.15 -0.29
CA CYS A 60 -11.35 7.34 0.53
C CYS A 60 -10.67 8.56 -0.12
N PHE A 61 -9.82 8.35 -1.12
CA PHE A 61 -9.06 9.42 -1.76
C PHE A 61 -9.95 10.31 -2.64
N ARG A 62 -9.78 11.63 -2.47
CA ARG A 62 -10.57 12.68 -3.14
C ARG A 62 -9.67 13.44 -4.11
N LEU A 63 -9.88 13.22 -5.41
CA LEU A 63 -9.14 13.89 -6.46
C LEU A 63 -9.45 15.40 -6.50
N ASP A 64 -10.72 15.73 -6.30
CA ASP A 64 -11.30 17.08 -6.27
C ASP A 64 -10.77 17.97 -5.13
N LYS A 65 -10.13 17.37 -4.11
CA LYS A 65 -9.59 18.13 -2.98
C LYS A 65 -8.34 18.93 -3.34
N TYR A 66 -7.60 18.54 -4.38
CA TYR A 66 -6.30 19.15 -4.70
C TYR A 66 -6.32 19.82 -6.07
N ASN A 67 -6.01 21.12 -6.06
CA ASN A 67 -6.00 21.95 -7.27
C ASN A 67 -4.61 22.09 -7.91
N SER A 68 -3.55 21.60 -7.26
CA SER A 68 -2.18 21.67 -7.76
C SER A 68 -1.33 20.53 -7.23
N PHE A 69 -0.26 20.20 -7.95
CA PHE A 69 0.71 19.17 -7.54
C PHE A 69 1.36 19.51 -6.19
N LYS A 70 1.69 20.78 -5.96
CA LYS A 70 2.23 21.25 -4.67
C LYS A 70 1.26 20.98 -3.52
N ASN A 71 -0.04 21.19 -3.72
CA ASN A 71 -1.05 21.01 -2.67
C ASN A 71 -1.17 19.55 -2.23
N ILE A 72 -1.20 18.62 -3.19
CA ILE A 72 -1.22 17.19 -2.86
C ILE A 72 0.10 16.74 -2.24
N MET A 73 1.24 17.16 -2.81
CA MET A 73 2.57 16.79 -2.31
C MET A 73 2.73 17.17 -0.84
N VAL A 74 2.41 18.42 -0.47
CA VAL A 74 2.53 18.91 0.90
C VAL A 74 1.51 18.25 1.85
N ASP A 75 0.24 18.12 1.46
CA ASP A 75 -0.78 17.48 2.32
C ASP A 75 -0.44 16.02 2.60
N LYS A 76 0.05 15.28 1.60
CA LYS A 76 0.40 13.87 1.75
C LYS A 76 1.73 13.65 2.43
N ALA A 77 2.74 14.46 2.15
CA ALA A 77 4.02 14.40 2.87
C ALA A 77 3.81 14.63 4.37
N LYS A 78 3.03 15.65 4.75
CA LYS A 78 2.73 15.93 6.17
C LYS A 78 1.95 14.82 6.87
N ARG A 79 1.05 14.13 6.15
CA ARG A 79 0.21 13.08 6.74
C ARG A 79 0.84 11.69 6.75
N LEU A 80 1.82 11.43 5.87
CA LEU A 80 2.38 10.09 5.68
C LEU A 80 3.89 10.07 5.93
N LEU A 81 4.65 10.96 5.29
CA LEU A 81 6.11 10.99 5.42
C LEU A 81 6.56 11.54 6.78
N VAL A 82 5.88 12.55 7.34
CA VAL A 82 6.23 13.07 8.67
C VAL A 82 6.04 12.00 9.76
N PRO A 83 4.88 11.31 9.85
CA PRO A 83 4.75 10.18 10.76
C PRO A 83 5.77 9.08 10.50
N TYR A 84 6.04 8.73 9.23
CA TYR A 84 7.09 7.76 8.88
C TYR A 84 8.44 8.16 9.48
N ILE A 85 8.92 9.37 9.23
CA ILE A 85 10.21 9.86 9.73
C ILE A 85 10.22 9.86 11.27
N LEU A 86 9.16 10.36 11.90
CA LEU A 86 9.06 10.40 13.36
C LEU A 86 9.14 9.00 13.98
N PHE A 87 8.38 8.04 13.45
CA PHE A 87 8.43 6.68 13.95
C PHE A 87 9.79 6.03 13.66
N SER A 88 10.39 6.24 12.48
CA SER A 88 11.74 5.78 12.14
C SER A 88 12.81 6.28 13.10
N LEU A 89 12.79 7.57 13.42
CA LEU A 89 13.74 8.14 14.39
C LEU A 89 13.47 7.62 15.80
N LEU A 90 12.21 7.49 16.20
CA LEU A 90 11.86 6.95 17.51
C LEU A 90 12.28 5.48 17.65
N GLY A 91 12.04 4.66 16.61
CA GLY A 91 12.45 3.26 16.56
C GLY A 91 13.96 3.13 16.63
N LEU A 92 14.70 3.92 15.84
CA LEU A 92 16.16 3.95 15.88
C LEU A 92 16.67 4.37 17.26
N PHE A 93 16.07 5.40 17.86
CA PHE A 93 16.43 5.84 19.21
C PHE A 93 16.26 4.70 20.23
N ILE A 94 15.14 3.99 20.20
CA ILE A 94 14.90 2.82 21.05
C ILE A 94 15.92 1.71 20.77
N SER A 95 16.24 1.43 19.50
CA SER A 95 17.28 0.46 19.11
C SER A 95 18.64 0.79 19.71
N LEU A 96 18.99 2.07 19.83
CA LEU A 96 20.25 2.50 20.45
C LEU A 96 20.27 2.35 21.98
N LEU A 97 19.10 2.37 22.64
CA LEU A 97 18.99 2.18 24.10
C LEU A 97 19.09 0.71 24.52
N ILE A 98 18.66 -0.22 23.67
CA ILE A 98 18.65 -1.66 24.00
C ILE A 98 19.97 -2.30 23.52
N PRO A 99 20.83 -2.83 24.42
CA PRO A 99 22.16 -3.30 24.03
C PRO A 99 22.16 -4.35 22.91
N ARG A 100 21.21 -5.30 22.95
CA ARG A 100 21.07 -6.33 21.91
C ARG A 100 20.70 -5.77 20.54
N TRP A 101 19.92 -4.69 20.48
CA TRP A 101 19.52 -4.06 19.22
C TRP A 101 20.61 -3.12 18.72
N ARG A 102 21.23 -2.36 19.62
CA ARG A 102 22.34 -1.45 19.32
C ARG A 102 23.50 -2.15 18.61
N GLN A 103 23.83 -3.39 19.00
CA GLN A 103 24.89 -4.19 18.37
C GLN A 103 24.63 -4.47 16.88
N GLN A 104 23.37 -4.39 16.43
CA GLN A 104 22.99 -4.61 15.03
C GLN A 104 23.00 -3.32 14.21
N VAL A 105 23.11 -2.15 14.85
CA VAL A 105 23.03 -0.85 14.19
C VAL A 105 24.40 -0.42 13.68
N ASP A 106 24.53 -0.27 12.38
CA ASP A 106 25.70 0.30 11.71
C ASP A 106 25.30 1.40 10.71
N ILE A 107 26.27 2.23 10.30
CA ILE A 107 26.02 3.36 9.39
C ILE A 107 25.55 2.85 8.03
N GLN A 108 26.14 1.76 7.54
CA GLN A 108 25.79 1.20 6.24
C GLN A 108 24.33 0.70 6.23
N GLY A 109 23.90 0.00 7.26
CA GLY A 109 22.52 -0.46 7.38
C GLY A 109 21.52 0.68 7.57
N ILE A 110 21.88 1.76 8.27
CA ILE A 110 21.04 2.97 8.33
C ILE A 110 20.86 3.57 6.93
N LEU A 111 21.93 3.65 6.14
CA LEU A 111 21.86 4.14 4.75
C LEU A 111 20.99 3.23 3.88
N VAL A 112 21.07 1.91 4.06
CA VAL A 112 20.19 0.94 3.39
C VAL A 112 18.73 1.14 3.81
N ASP A 113 18.44 1.33 5.10
CA ASP A 113 17.10 1.58 5.61
C ASP A 113 16.50 2.87 5.03
N ILE A 114 17.29 3.95 4.94
CA ILE A 114 16.89 5.22 4.32
C ILE A 114 16.64 5.03 2.82
N TYR A 115 17.57 4.38 2.12
CA TYR A 115 17.47 4.14 0.68
C TYR A 115 16.22 3.32 0.34
N THR A 116 16.01 2.20 1.05
CA THR A 116 14.89 1.30 0.80
C THR A 116 13.56 1.87 1.29
N GLY A 117 13.56 2.82 2.24
CA GLY A 117 12.33 3.25 2.92
C GLY A 117 11.76 2.15 3.83
N TYR A 118 12.61 1.20 4.24
CA TYR A 118 12.25 0.03 5.02
C TYR A 118 13.15 -0.05 6.27
N PRO A 119 12.76 0.65 7.35
CA PRO A 119 13.60 0.83 8.54
C PRO A 119 13.69 -0.46 9.39
N LYS A 120 14.49 -1.42 8.93
CA LYS A 120 14.68 -2.74 9.54
C LYS A 120 15.43 -2.64 10.86
N LEU A 121 16.48 -1.83 10.91
CA LEU A 121 17.29 -1.61 12.13
C LEU A 121 16.52 -0.87 13.23
N SER A 122 15.45 -0.18 12.85
CA SER A 122 14.57 0.53 13.79
C SER A 122 13.40 -0.34 14.29
N HIS A 123 13.33 -1.62 13.90
CA HIS A 123 12.28 -2.58 14.27
C HIS A 123 10.84 -2.14 13.95
N ILE A 124 10.66 -1.23 13.00
CA ILE A 124 9.34 -0.69 12.60
C ILE A 124 9.11 -0.89 11.11
N THR A 125 9.43 -2.09 10.65
CA THR A 125 9.40 -2.52 9.25
C THR A 125 8.07 -2.22 8.56
N SER A 126 6.94 -2.30 9.26
CA SER A 126 5.58 -2.06 8.73
C SER A 126 5.33 -0.63 8.18
N THR A 127 6.22 0.33 8.44
CA THR A 127 6.07 1.71 7.98
C THR A 127 6.28 1.88 6.47
N TRP A 128 6.81 0.87 5.77
CA TRP A 128 6.92 0.82 4.31
C TRP A 128 5.61 1.21 3.61
N PHE A 129 4.48 0.77 4.19
CA PHE A 129 3.13 1.05 3.68
C PHE A 129 2.86 2.55 3.53
N LEU A 130 3.39 3.39 4.44
CA LEU A 130 3.18 4.84 4.40
C LEU A 130 3.84 5.48 3.18
N ILE A 131 5.06 5.04 2.84
CA ILE A 131 5.78 5.53 1.67
C ILE A 131 5.10 5.05 0.40
N SER A 132 4.79 3.75 0.30
CA SER A 132 4.11 3.23 -0.89
C SER A 132 2.75 3.89 -1.10
N LEU A 133 1.98 4.10 -0.03
CA LEU A 133 0.69 4.78 -0.12
C LEU A 133 0.82 6.24 -0.55
N PHE A 134 1.85 6.94 -0.08
CA PHE A 134 2.18 8.29 -0.51
C PHE A 134 2.44 8.33 -2.02
N LEU A 135 3.29 7.43 -2.52
CA LEU A 135 3.59 7.31 -3.96
C LEU A 135 2.32 7.03 -4.77
N CYS A 136 1.51 6.05 -4.36
CA CYS A 136 0.24 5.73 -5.03
C CYS A 136 -0.69 6.95 -5.12
N MET A 137 -0.84 7.71 -4.03
CA MET A 137 -1.70 8.90 -4.00
C MET A 137 -1.21 9.99 -4.96
N VAL A 138 0.09 10.28 -4.98
CA VAL A 138 0.69 11.32 -5.84
C VAL A 138 0.62 10.92 -7.31
N ILE A 139 1.00 9.68 -7.64
CA ILE A 139 0.98 9.16 -9.01
C ILE A 139 -0.46 9.13 -9.55
N TRP A 140 -1.40 8.59 -8.79
CA TRP A 140 -2.79 8.48 -9.23
C TRP A 140 -3.45 9.85 -9.47
N TRP A 141 -3.20 10.81 -8.58
CA TRP A 141 -3.68 12.17 -8.79
C TRP A 141 -3.07 12.79 -10.05
N THR A 142 -1.77 12.62 -10.27
CA THR A 142 -1.06 13.15 -11.44
C THR A 142 -1.64 12.58 -12.74
N ILE A 143 -1.88 11.26 -12.79
CA ILE A 143 -2.53 10.60 -13.94
C ILE A 143 -3.93 11.17 -14.19
N ASN A 144 -4.75 11.37 -13.16
CA ASN A 144 -6.11 11.92 -13.32
C ASN A 144 -6.12 13.42 -13.66
N TYR A 145 -5.07 14.13 -13.26
CA TYR A 145 -4.87 15.53 -13.60
C TYR A 145 -4.52 15.67 -15.09
N LEU A 146 -3.52 14.91 -15.57
CA LEU A 146 -3.01 14.97 -16.94
C LEU A 146 -3.94 14.29 -17.96
N PHE A 147 -4.51 13.13 -17.62
CA PHE A 147 -5.28 12.30 -18.55
C PHE A 147 -6.76 12.23 -18.13
N LYS A 148 -7.64 12.79 -18.96
CA LYS A 148 -9.10 12.71 -18.76
C LYS A 148 -9.73 11.43 -19.32
N ASN A 149 -9.10 10.82 -20.33
CA ASN A 149 -9.58 9.60 -20.97
C ASN A 149 -9.47 8.39 -20.02
N TYR A 150 -10.57 7.67 -19.84
CA TYR A 150 -10.65 6.51 -18.95
C TYR A 150 -9.81 5.31 -19.44
N LEU A 151 -9.66 5.12 -20.76
CA LEU A 151 -8.86 4.03 -21.33
C LEU A 151 -7.37 4.19 -21.00
N ILE A 152 -6.85 5.42 -21.07
CA ILE A 152 -5.46 5.71 -20.71
C ILE A 152 -5.21 5.36 -19.23
N ARG A 153 -6.16 5.68 -18.35
CA ARG A 153 -6.06 5.35 -16.92
C ARG A 153 -6.06 3.85 -16.67
N ILE A 154 -6.89 3.09 -17.37
CA ILE A 154 -6.87 1.62 -17.33
C ILE A 154 -5.52 1.10 -17.83
N GLY A 155 -4.98 1.68 -18.91
CA GLY A 155 -3.64 1.36 -19.41
C GLY A 155 -2.55 1.52 -18.34
N PHE A 156 -2.56 2.61 -17.57
CA PHE A 156 -1.62 2.80 -16.45
C PHE A 156 -1.79 1.76 -15.34
N ILE A 157 -3.03 1.34 -15.03
CA ILE A 157 -3.29 0.30 -14.02
C ILE A 157 -2.71 -1.03 -14.49
N ILE A 158 -2.95 -1.42 -15.74
CA ILE A 158 -2.44 -2.66 -16.33
C ILE A 158 -0.91 -2.62 -16.37
N LEU A 159 -0.33 -1.52 -16.86
CA LEU A 159 1.12 -1.34 -16.93
C LEU A 159 1.78 -1.46 -15.56
N SER A 160 1.22 -0.81 -14.54
CA SER A 160 1.71 -0.91 -13.15
C SER A 160 1.65 -2.33 -12.62
N GLY A 161 0.56 -3.07 -12.90
CA GLY A 161 0.44 -4.47 -12.53
C GLY A 161 1.47 -5.36 -13.22
N SER A 162 1.69 -5.17 -14.52
CA SER A 162 2.71 -5.90 -15.28
C SER A 162 4.13 -5.63 -14.76
N ILE A 163 4.45 -4.37 -14.46
CA ILE A 163 5.75 -4.01 -13.86
C ILE A 163 5.90 -4.67 -12.48
N GLY A 164 4.86 -4.64 -11.64
CA GLY A 164 4.87 -5.31 -10.34
C GLY A 164 5.13 -6.81 -10.45
N ALA A 165 4.48 -7.50 -11.40
CA ALA A 165 4.69 -8.93 -11.64
C ALA A 165 6.11 -9.25 -12.12
N VAL A 166 6.67 -8.43 -13.02
CA VAL A 166 8.07 -8.57 -13.47
C VAL A 166 9.03 -8.38 -12.30
N ILE A 167 8.85 -7.33 -11.49
CA ILE A 167 9.68 -7.08 -10.31
C ILE A 167 9.58 -8.24 -9.32
N SER A 168 8.39 -8.79 -9.12
CA SER A 168 8.16 -9.95 -8.26
C SER A 168 8.96 -11.16 -8.73
N LYS A 169 8.90 -11.46 -10.04
CA LYS A 169 9.69 -12.56 -10.61
C LYS A 169 11.18 -12.30 -10.54
N MET A 170 11.63 -11.06 -10.73
CA MET A 170 13.04 -10.69 -10.56
C MET A 170 13.49 -10.87 -9.11
N HIS A 171 12.68 -10.48 -8.12
CA HIS A 171 12.98 -10.70 -6.71
C HIS A 171 13.03 -12.19 -6.36
N GLU A 172 12.14 -13.01 -6.92
CA GLU A 172 12.19 -14.47 -6.79
C GLU A 172 13.51 -15.05 -7.33
N VAL A 173 13.88 -14.68 -8.57
CA VAL A 173 15.14 -15.11 -9.20
C VAL A 173 16.33 -14.61 -8.39
N VAL A 174 16.33 -13.36 -7.94
CA VAL A 174 17.42 -12.81 -7.10
C VAL A 174 17.49 -13.54 -5.77
N ASN A 175 16.40 -13.92 -5.13
CA ASN A 175 16.44 -14.66 -3.86
C ASN A 175 16.98 -16.09 -4.05
N VAL A 176 16.64 -16.76 -5.17
CA VAL A 176 17.15 -18.09 -5.52
C VAL A 176 18.62 -18.03 -5.95
N VAL A 177 18.99 -17.03 -6.77
CA VAL A 177 20.35 -16.86 -7.31
C VAL A 177 21.29 -16.25 -6.27
N SER A 178 20.84 -15.38 -5.36
CA SER A 178 21.68 -14.83 -4.28
C SER A 178 22.04 -15.87 -3.21
N ALA A 179 21.33 -17.00 -3.16
CA ALA A 179 21.78 -18.18 -2.42
C ALA A 179 22.98 -18.88 -3.10
N SER A 180 23.26 -18.55 -4.37
CA SER A 180 24.33 -19.13 -5.19
C SER A 180 25.41 -18.14 -5.64
N GLU A 181 25.14 -16.85 -5.86
CA GLU A 181 26.12 -15.81 -6.21
C GLU A 181 25.51 -14.37 -6.21
N LYS A 182 26.28 -13.37 -5.74
CA LYS A 182 25.91 -11.93 -5.66
C LYS A 182 25.80 -11.30 -7.06
N THR A 183 24.65 -11.36 -7.71
CA THR A 183 24.55 -10.87 -9.10
C THR A 183 23.70 -9.62 -9.31
N ILE A 184 23.04 -9.07 -8.27
CA ILE A 184 22.42 -7.72 -8.35
C ILE A 184 22.72 -6.92 -7.07
N ASN A 185 23.65 -5.96 -7.15
CA ASN A 185 24.10 -5.12 -6.03
C ASN A 185 23.16 -3.93 -5.75
N LEU A 186 21.86 -4.17 -5.56
CA LEU A 186 20.96 -3.15 -5.03
C LEU A 186 21.07 -3.11 -3.50
N PRO A 187 21.18 -1.92 -2.86
CA PRO A 187 21.17 -1.83 -1.40
C PRO A 187 19.91 -2.47 -0.81
N GLY A 188 20.10 -3.51 0.01
CA GLY A 188 19.01 -4.29 0.59
C GLY A 188 18.23 -5.17 -0.39
N GLY A 189 18.68 -5.30 -1.64
CA GLY A 189 17.99 -6.09 -2.68
C GLY A 189 16.68 -5.48 -3.16
N ARG A 190 16.50 -4.15 -3.00
CA ARG A 190 15.24 -3.46 -3.32
C ARG A 190 15.45 -2.18 -4.12
N LEU A 191 14.38 -1.72 -4.76
CA LEU A 191 14.34 -0.38 -5.33
C LEU A 191 14.23 0.69 -4.23
N PRO A 192 14.66 1.94 -4.50
CA PRO A 192 14.57 3.01 -3.52
C PRO A 192 13.13 3.25 -3.06
N LEU A 193 12.95 3.65 -1.80
CA LEU A 193 11.68 4.11 -1.23
C LEU A 193 10.50 3.15 -1.45
N THR A 194 10.74 1.85 -1.47
CA THR A 194 9.72 0.82 -1.72
C THR A 194 8.90 1.03 -3.01
N ILE A 195 9.55 1.61 -4.03
CA ILE A 195 8.92 1.83 -5.34
C ILE A 195 8.49 0.49 -5.97
N ASP A 196 9.28 -0.55 -5.75
CA ASP A 196 8.97 -1.94 -6.11
C ASP A 196 7.57 -2.37 -5.63
N ALA A 197 7.30 -2.28 -4.33
CA ALA A 197 6.01 -2.63 -3.73
C ALA A 197 4.87 -1.70 -4.17
N SER A 198 5.21 -0.45 -4.53
CA SER A 198 4.24 0.58 -4.91
C SER A 198 3.55 0.25 -6.24
N PHE A 199 4.20 -0.46 -7.17
CA PHE A 199 3.59 -0.87 -8.44
C PHE A 199 2.41 -1.83 -8.25
N THR A 200 2.58 -2.85 -7.40
CA THR A 200 1.50 -3.79 -7.06
C THR A 200 0.44 -3.10 -6.20
N ALA A 201 0.84 -2.28 -5.22
CA ALA A 201 -0.07 -1.52 -4.38
C ALA A 201 -0.94 -0.53 -5.17
N PHE A 202 -0.37 0.09 -6.21
CA PHE A 202 -1.05 1.07 -7.04
C PHE A 202 -2.27 0.51 -7.75
N VAL A 203 -2.24 -0.75 -8.19
CA VAL A 203 -3.39 -1.43 -8.81
C VAL A 203 -4.59 -1.41 -7.87
N PHE A 204 -4.40 -1.87 -6.63
CA PHE A 204 -5.45 -1.90 -5.61
C PHE A 204 -5.92 -0.50 -5.23
N PHE A 205 -5.00 0.44 -5.06
CA PHE A 205 -5.33 1.83 -4.78
C PHE A 205 -6.17 2.47 -5.90
N ALA A 206 -5.77 2.30 -7.16
CA ALA A 206 -6.44 2.86 -8.32
C ALA A 206 -7.84 2.26 -8.51
N ILE A 207 -7.97 0.93 -8.39
CA ILE A 207 -9.26 0.23 -8.38
C ILE A 207 -10.18 0.86 -7.33
N GLY A 208 -9.70 0.96 -6.08
CA GLY A 208 -10.41 1.60 -4.97
C GLY A 208 -10.95 2.98 -5.32
N ASN A 209 -10.16 3.81 -6.01
CA ASN A 209 -10.57 5.15 -6.40
C ASN A 209 -11.59 5.16 -7.56
N VAL A 210 -11.43 4.29 -8.56
CA VAL A 210 -12.38 4.16 -9.68
C VAL A 210 -13.79 3.81 -9.17
N LEU A 211 -13.86 2.90 -8.19
CA LEU A 211 -15.12 2.49 -7.55
C LEU A 211 -15.80 3.62 -6.78
N ARG A 212 -15.04 4.62 -6.32
CA ARG A 212 -15.61 5.81 -5.68
C ARG A 212 -16.31 6.71 -6.71
N VAL A 213 -15.70 6.88 -7.89
CA VAL A 213 -16.16 7.81 -8.94
C VAL A 213 -17.47 7.33 -9.58
N ASN A 214 -17.66 6.01 -9.74
CA ASN A 214 -18.85 5.40 -10.37
C ASN A 214 -20.12 5.38 -9.50
N LYS A 215 -20.19 6.22 -8.46
CA LYS A 215 -21.28 6.29 -7.48
C LYS A 215 -22.65 6.69 -8.03
N ASN A 216 -22.72 7.20 -9.27
CA ASN A 216 -23.97 7.66 -9.90
C ASN A 216 -24.70 6.57 -10.70
N ASN A 217 -24.20 5.33 -10.72
CA ASN A 217 -24.86 4.25 -11.44
C ASN A 217 -25.95 3.61 -10.55
N LYS A 218 -27.23 3.89 -10.86
CA LYS A 218 -28.41 3.45 -10.08
C LYS A 218 -28.54 1.93 -9.93
N ALA A 219 -27.95 1.13 -10.83
CA ALA A 219 -27.96 -0.34 -10.73
C ALA A 219 -27.09 -0.89 -9.57
N LEU A 220 -26.31 -0.03 -8.90
CA LEU A 220 -25.26 -0.41 -7.95
C LEU A 220 -25.44 0.29 -6.58
N GLU A 221 -26.69 0.60 -6.20
CA GLU A 221 -27.03 1.49 -5.08
C GLU A 221 -26.67 0.96 -3.69
N ASP A 222 -26.52 -0.34 -3.50
CA ASP A 222 -26.17 -0.88 -2.18
C ASP A 222 -24.65 -0.86 -1.94
N LYS A 223 -24.24 0.19 -1.23
CA LYS A 223 -22.84 0.54 -0.89
C LYS A 223 -22.08 -0.56 -0.14
N ARG A 224 -22.76 -1.53 0.47
CA ARG A 224 -22.16 -2.69 1.15
C ARG A 224 -21.60 -3.68 0.12
N TYR A 225 -22.30 -3.87 -0.98
CA TYR A 225 -21.88 -4.77 -2.07
C TYR A 225 -20.65 -4.24 -2.77
N HIS A 226 -20.42 -2.94 -2.90
CA HIS A 226 -19.17 -2.45 -3.49
C HIS A 226 -17.93 -2.78 -2.65
N THR A 227 -18.01 -2.68 -1.33
CA THR A 227 -16.85 -2.96 -0.48
C THR A 227 -16.61 -4.47 -0.37
N LEU A 228 -17.69 -5.25 -0.31
CA LEU A 228 -17.63 -6.71 -0.35
C LEU A 228 -17.20 -7.23 -1.72
N LEU A 229 -17.71 -6.69 -2.83
CA LEU A 229 -17.33 -7.07 -4.20
C LEU A 229 -15.87 -6.71 -4.48
N VAL A 230 -15.35 -5.63 -3.91
CA VAL A 230 -13.95 -5.22 -4.13
C VAL A 230 -13.02 -5.98 -3.21
N GLY A 231 -13.47 -6.25 -1.98
CA GLY A 231 -12.87 -7.26 -1.12
C GLY A 231 -12.84 -8.62 -1.81
N MET A 232 -13.93 -9.05 -2.47
CA MET A 232 -14.09 -10.34 -3.15
C MET A 232 -13.41 -10.42 -4.51
N ILE A 233 -13.27 -9.31 -5.24
CA ILE A 233 -12.49 -9.24 -6.48
C ILE A 233 -11.02 -9.18 -6.12
N SER A 234 -10.63 -8.43 -5.09
CA SER A 234 -9.27 -8.44 -4.57
C SER A 234 -8.92 -9.82 -4.01
N LEU A 235 -9.82 -10.46 -3.26
CA LEU A 235 -9.67 -11.82 -2.74
C LEU A 235 -9.74 -12.84 -3.87
N GLY A 236 -10.58 -12.64 -4.88
CA GLY A 236 -10.81 -13.55 -6.00
C GLY A 236 -9.69 -13.53 -7.03
N VAL A 237 -9.17 -12.35 -7.38
CA VAL A 237 -7.94 -12.20 -8.16
C VAL A 237 -6.78 -12.80 -7.38
N ASN A 238 -6.70 -12.58 -6.06
CA ASN A 238 -5.65 -13.15 -5.23
C ASN A 238 -5.77 -14.67 -5.10
N ILE A 239 -6.99 -15.22 -4.99
CA ILE A 239 -7.29 -16.66 -4.98
C ILE A 239 -6.96 -17.27 -6.35
N VAL A 240 -7.40 -16.67 -7.45
CA VAL A 240 -7.12 -17.14 -8.82
C VAL A 240 -5.61 -17.11 -9.08
N VAL A 241 -4.92 -16.02 -8.76
CA VAL A 241 -3.46 -15.92 -8.87
C VAL A 241 -2.78 -16.95 -7.96
N SER A 242 -3.28 -17.18 -6.74
CA SER A 242 -2.74 -18.20 -5.83
C SER A 242 -3.04 -19.65 -6.26
N LEU A 243 -4.14 -19.90 -6.98
CA LEU A 243 -4.55 -21.22 -7.48
C LEU A 243 -3.80 -21.59 -8.78
N PHE A 244 -3.52 -20.59 -9.64
CA PHE A 244 -2.76 -20.81 -10.88
C PHE A 244 -1.24 -20.73 -10.70
N LEU A 245 -0.74 -19.99 -9.69
CA LEU A 245 0.69 -19.88 -9.36
C LEU A 245 1.09 -20.64 -8.08
N ASN A 246 0.13 -21.38 -7.50
CA ASN A 246 0.30 -22.34 -6.41
C ASN A 246 1.03 -21.79 -5.16
N SER A 247 0.75 -20.54 -4.74
CA SER A 247 1.53 -19.88 -3.68
C SER A 247 1.09 -18.45 -3.24
N ARG A 248 1.90 -17.82 -2.36
CA ARG A 248 1.59 -16.66 -1.49
C ARG A 248 1.77 -15.32 -2.20
N VAL A 249 0.97 -14.33 -1.81
CA VAL A 249 1.10 -12.94 -2.28
C VAL A 249 1.54 -12.05 -1.12
N ASN A 250 2.74 -11.48 -1.21
CA ASN A 250 3.25 -10.50 -0.26
C ASN A 250 3.67 -9.22 -1.00
N ILE A 251 2.82 -8.19 -0.94
CA ILE A 251 3.09 -6.88 -1.55
C ILE A 251 4.40 -6.29 -1.01
N HIS A 252 4.65 -6.42 0.29
CA HIS A 252 5.90 -5.93 0.86
C HIS A 252 7.11 -6.67 0.31
N GLY A 253 7.02 -7.99 0.16
CA GLY A 253 8.15 -8.80 -0.31
C GLY A 253 8.43 -8.66 -1.79
N CYS A 254 7.48 -8.09 -2.56
CA CYS A 254 7.39 -8.29 -4.01
C CYS A 254 7.52 -9.79 -4.31
N MET A 255 6.69 -10.60 -3.66
CA MET A 255 6.69 -12.05 -3.82
C MET A 255 5.29 -12.52 -4.21
N GLU A 256 5.23 -13.23 -5.34
CA GLU A 256 4.07 -13.89 -5.91
C GLU A 256 4.51 -15.32 -6.25
N GLY A 257 4.51 -16.23 -5.28
CA GLY A 257 5.34 -17.43 -5.44
C GLY A 257 5.56 -18.26 -4.19
N ASN A 258 5.85 -19.55 -4.36
CA ASN A 258 6.37 -20.42 -3.31
C ASN A 258 7.89 -20.31 -3.40
N THR A 259 8.50 -19.97 -2.27
CA THR A 259 9.82 -20.49 -1.89
C THR A 259 9.60 -21.69 -1.01
#